data_AF-A0A261BNJ8-F1
#
_entry.id   AF-A0A261BNJ8-F1
#
_cell.length_a   1.000
_cell.length_b   1.000
_cell.length_c   1.000
_cell.angle_alpha   90.00
_cell.angle_beta   90.00
_cell.angle_gamma   90.00
#
_symmetry.space_group_name_H-M   'P 1'
#
loop_
_entity.id
_entity.type
_entity.pdbx_description
1 polymer ?
#
loop_
_entity_poly.entity_id
_entity_poly.type
_entity_poly.pdbx_seq_one_letter_code
_entity_poly.pdbx_strand_id
1 'polypeptide(L)'
;MREIPINGVDLHEFATLLSLVQKNPMVPTVNNVENLLKLADRFLIPSVKRHLELFLISTKKDRLEKILIAEKYQLEDLMDREIEKYQRPKDFKNIEDSRHFSQISNETKIKLLYRLSAVRHNR
;
A
#
# COMPACT_ATOMS: atom_id res chain seq x y z
N MET A 1 26.40 -6.08 28.19
CA MET A 1 25.51 -5.93 27.02
C MET A 1 25.08 -4.47 26.98
N ARG A 2 25.18 -3.78 25.84
CA ARG A 2 24.74 -2.38 25.73
C ARG A 2 23.34 -2.37 25.14
N GLU A 3 22.38 -1.84 25.89
CA GLU A 3 21.00 -1.69 25.43
C GLU A 3 20.83 -0.37 24.66
N ILE A 4 19.98 -0.40 23.63
CA ILE A 4 19.64 0.78 22.83
C ILE A 4 18.11 0.92 22.88
N PRO A 5 17.57 1.98 23.52
CA PRO A 5 16.13 2.16 23.63
C PRO A 5 15.53 2.56 22.27
N ILE A 6 14.42 1.93 21.90
CA ILE A 6 13.63 2.25 20.72
C ILE A 6 12.27 2.79 21.17
N ASN A 7 12.15 4.12 21.21
CA ASN A 7 10.94 4.79 21.70
C ASN A 7 9.87 4.92 20.62
N GLY A 8 8.60 4.93 21.04
CA GLY A 8 7.45 5.18 20.17
C GLY A 8 7.20 4.06 19.15
N VAL A 9 7.42 2.81 19.55
CA VAL A 9 7.11 1.63 18.75
C VAL A 9 6.44 0.61 19.66
N ASP A 10 5.35 0.01 19.19
CA ASP A 10 4.74 -1.14 19.85
C ASP A 10 5.64 -2.38 19.68
N LEU A 11 5.81 -3.15 20.76
CA LEU A 11 6.71 -4.31 20.77
C LEU A 11 6.26 -5.38 19.76
N HIS A 12 4.95 -5.63 19.66
CA HIS A 12 4.42 -6.66 18.78
C HIS A 12 4.54 -6.25 17.31
N GLU A 13 4.30 -4.98 16.99
CA GLU A 13 4.52 -4.46 15.63
C GLU A 13 6.00 -4.47 15.24
N PHE A 14 6.91 -4.12 16.16
CA PHE A 14 8.34 -4.18 15.89
C PHE A 14 8.83 -5.62 15.69
N ALA A 15 8.38 -6.56 16.54
CA ALA A 15 8.69 -7.98 16.38
C ALA A 15 8.16 -8.52 15.05
N THR A 16 6.94 -8.11 14.65
CA THR A 16 6.37 -8.45 13.34
C THR A 16 7.26 -7.94 12.21
N LEU A 17 7.68 -6.66 12.24
CA LEU A 17 8.59 -6.10 11.25
C LEU A 17 9.90 -6.91 11.12
N LEU A 18 10.55 -7.21 12.25
CA LEU A 18 11.81 -7.96 12.27
C LEU A 18 11.62 -9.40 11.77
N SER A 19 10.44 -10.00 12.00
CA SER A 19 10.15 -11.35 11.51
C SER A 19 10.07 -11.41 9.98
N LEU A 20 9.71 -10.32 9.29
CA LEU A 20 9.52 -10.28 7.84
C LEU A 20 10.81 -10.47 7.02
N VAL A 21 11.98 -10.36 7.66
CA VAL A 21 13.28 -10.69 7.04
C VAL A 21 13.79 -12.09 7.41
N GLN A 22 13.02 -12.85 8.19
CA GLN A 22 13.37 -14.18 8.65
C GLN A 22 12.70 -15.28 7.82
N LYS A 23 13.16 -16.52 7.97
CA LYS A 23 12.65 -17.69 7.22
C LYS A 23 11.16 -17.97 7.47
N ASN A 24 10.66 -17.70 8.66
CA ASN A 24 9.27 -17.95 9.05
C ASN A 24 8.66 -16.66 9.64
N PRO A 25 8.22 -15.73 8.77
CA PRO A 25 7.73 -14.43 9.22
C PRO A 25 6.37 -14.55 9.89
N MET A 26 6.11 -13.64 10.83
CA MET A 26 4.77 -13.42 11.35
C MET A 26 3.90 -12.81 10.24
N VAL A 27 2.63 -13.23 10.18
CA VAL A 27 1.70 -12.76 9.15
C VAL A 27 1.20 -11.34 9.52
N PRO A 28 1.36 -10.34 8.65
CA PRO A 28 0.77 -9.02 8.86
C PRO A 28 -0.76 -9.06 8.93
N THR A 29 -1.35 -8.00 9.46
CA THR A 29 -2.81 -7.80 9.48
C THR A 29 -3.18 -6.57 8.66
N VAL A 30 -4.44 -6.49 8.23
CA VAL A 30 -4.95 -5.31 7.51
C VAL A 30 -4.82 -4.02 8.34
N ASN A 31 -4.85 -4.14 9.66
CA ASN A 31 -4.82 -2.99 10.57
C ASN A 31 -3.40 -2.48 10.85
N ASN A 32 -2.39 -3.36 10.87
CA ASN A 32 -1.02 -2.98 11.20
C ASN A 32 -0.12 -2.75 9.97
N VAL A 33 -0.53 -3.17 8.77
CA VAL A 33 0.33 -3.12 7.57
C VAL A 33 0.88 -1.72 7.26
N GLU A 34 0.08 -0.67 7.44
CA GLU A 34 0.53 0.70 7.18
C GLU A 34 1.56 1.17 8.22
N ASN A 35 1.38 0.77 9.48
CA ASN A 35 2.36 1.06 10.52
C ASN A 35 3.65 0.24 10.30
N LEU A 36 3.56 -1.01 9.86
CA LEU A 36 4.73 -1.79 9.47
C LEU A 36 5.50 -1.13 8.32
N LEU A 37 4.81 -0.56 7.32
CA LEU A 37 5.45 0.22 6.25
C LEU A 37 6.14 1.48 6.81
N LYS A 38 5.49 2.20 7.74
CA LYS A 38 6.10 3.35 8.45
C LYS A 38 7.36 2.95 9.22
N LEU A 39 7.34 1.81 9.92
CA LEU A 39 8.51 1.32 10.65
C LEU A 39 9.60 0.85 9.69
N ALA A 40 9.24 0.22 8.55
CA ALA A 40 10.20 -0.15 7.52
C ALA A 40 10.98 1.05 6.99
N ASP A 41 10.31 2.18 6.73
CA ASP A 41 10.97 3.43 6.36
C ASP A 41 11.81 4.01 7.50
N ARG A 42 11.26 4.05 8.72
CA ARG A 42 11.97 4.57 9.90
C ARG A 42 13.27 3.83 10.18
N PHE A 43 13.29 2.51 10.05
CA PHE A 43 14.44 1.66 10.33
C PHE A 43 15.24 1.28 9.08
N LEU A 44 14.89 1.83 7.91
CA LEU A 44 15.58 1.60 6.64
C LEU A 44 15.69 0.12 6.27
N ILE A 45 14.58 -0.63 6.39
CA ILE A 45 14.48 -2.05 6.05
C ILE A 45 13.62 -2.25 4.78
N PRO A 46 14.10 -1.82 3.60
CA PRO A 46 13.29 -1.84 2.38
C PRO A 46 12.88 -3.26 1.94
N SER A 47 13.63 -4.30 2.35
CA SER A 47 13.34 -5.70 2.03
C SER A 47 11.97 -6.18 2.54
N VAL A 48 11.45 -5.56 3.61
CA VAL A 48 10.11 -5.91 4.13
C VAL A 48 8.98 -5.29 3.31
N LYS A 49 9.24 -4.20 2.57
CA LYS A 49 8.21 -3.53 1.75
C LYS A 49 7.61 -4.50 0.73
N ARG A 50 8.44 -5.36 0.13
CA ARG A 50 7.97 -6.37 -0.81
C ARG A 50 6.95 -7.33 -0.18
N HIS A 51 7.20 -7.79 1.05
CA HIS A 51 6.28 -8.68 1.76
C HIS A 51 4.95 -7.99 2.09
N LEU A 52 5.02 -6.73 2.56
CA LEU A 52 3.86 -5.93 2.91
C LEU A 52 3.03 -5.53 1.67
N GLU A 53 3.69 -5.27 0.55
CA GLU A 53 3.08 -4.98 -0.74
C GLU A 53 2.28 -6.19 -1.26
N LEU A 54 2.90 -7.38 -1.29
CA LEU A 54 2.22 -8.62 -1.69
C LEU A 54 1.03 -8.94 -0.77
N PHE A 55 1.21 -8.72 0.54
CA PHE A 55 0.11 -8.81 1.48
C PHE A 55 -1.03 -7.85 1.12
N LEU A 56 -0.75 -6.55 0.93
CA LEU A 56 -1.76 -5.56 0.53
C LEU A 56 -2.49 -5.95 -0.75
N ILE A 57 -1.78 -6.41 -1.78
CA ILE A 57 -2.36 -6.90 -3.04
C ILE A 57 -3.42 -7.98 -2.76
N SER A 58 -3.12 -8.93 -1.86
CA SER A 58 -4.01 -10.04 -1.50
C SER A 58 -5.25 -9.64 -0.68
N THR A 59 -5.22 -8.49 0.00
CA THR A 59 -6.32 -8.08 0.89
C THR A 59 -7.54 -7.56 0.13
N LYS A 60 -8.69 -7.52 0.80
CA LYS A 60 -9.94 -6.91 0.29
C LYS A 60 -10.08 -5.43 0.68
N LYS A 61 -8.99 -4.77 1.07
CA LYS A 61 -8.97 -3.35 1.42
C LYS A 61 -9.45 -2.49 0.25
N ASP A 62 -10.02 -1.32 0.55
CA ASP A 62 -10.54 -0.41 -0.48
C ASP A 62 -9.47 -0.10 -1.53
N ARG A 63 -9.87 -0.06 -2.80
CA ARG A 63 -8.93 0.07 -3.92
C ARG A 63 -8.23 1.41 -3.90
N LEU A 64 -8.96 2.51 -3.66
CA LEU A 64 -8.36 3.84 -3.59
C LEU A 64 -7.50 4.01 -2.33
N GLU A 65 -7.90 3.39 -1.22
CA GLU A 65 -7.07 3.33 -0.03
C GLU A 65 -5.73 2.63 -0.31
N LYS A 66 -5.74 1.50 -1.03
CA LYS A 66 -4.51 0.81 -1.43
C LYS A 66 -3.65 1.65 -2.38
N ILE A 67 -4.26 2.37 -3.32
CA ILE A 67 -3.55 3.32 -4.20
C ILE A 67 -2.88 4.44 -3.38
N LEU A 68 -3.58 4.99 -2.38
CA LEU A 68 -3.03 6.00 -1.49
C LEU A 68 -1.83 5.46 -0.67
N ILE A 69 -1.95 4.23 -0.15
CA ILE A 69 -0.84 3.54 0.54
C ILE A 69 0.32 3.31 -0.43
N ALA A 70 0.04 2.86 -1.65
CA ALA A 70 1.06 2.62 -2.67
C ALA A 70 1.84 3.89 -3.04
N GLU A 71 1.15 5.02 -3.21
CA GLU A 71 1.75 6.33 -3.43
C GLU A 71 2.65 6.73 -2.24
N LYS A 72 2.11 6.65 -1.02
CA LYS A 72 2.80 7.09 0.19
C LYS A 72 4.10 6.33 0.47
N TYR A 73 4.12 5.03 0.17
CA TYR A 73 5.24 4.14 0.50
C TYR A 73 6.04 3.66 -0.71
N GLN A 74 5.74 4.18 -1.90
CA GLN A 74 6.40 3.85 -3.18
C GLN A 74 6.31 2.34 -3.50
N LEU A 75 5.09 1.78 -3.45
CA LEU A 75 4.81 0.37 -3.73
C LEU A 75 4.26 0.21 -5.16
N GLU A 76 5.16 0.12 -6.13
CA GLU A 76 4.84 0.16 -7.56
C GLU A 76 3.95 -1.01 -8.02
N ASP A 77 4.20 -2.24 -7.58
CA ASP A 77 3.39 -3.40 -7.98
C ASP A 77 1.97 -3.30 -7.40
N LEU A 78 1.82 -2.73 -6.21
CA LEU A 78 0.49 -2.47 -5.63
C LEU A 78 -0.23 -1.37 -6.42
N MET A 79 0.46 -0.28 -6.76
CA MET A 79 -0.10 0.81 -7.57
C MET A 79 -0.64 0.27 -8.90
N ASP A 80 0.21 -0.43 -9.65
CA ASP A 80 -0.12 -0.91 -10.99
C ASP A 80 -1.27 -1.91 -10.94
N ARG A 81 -1.21 -2.90 -10.03
CA ARG A 81 -2.28 -3.90 -9.90
C ARG A 81 -3.62 -3.30 -9.51
N GLU A 82 -3.65 -2.30 -8.62
CA GLU A 82 -4.91 -1.69 -8.21
C GLU A 82 -5.48 -0.77 -9.31
N ILE A 83 -4.63 -0.09 -10.10
CA ILE A 83 -5.06 0.69 -11.27
C ILE A 83 -5.59 -0.24 -12.39
N GLU A 84 -4.92 -1.36 -12.67
CA GLU A 84 -5.35 -2.31 -13.70
C GLU A 84 -6.74 -2.90 -13.45
N LYS A 85 -7.15 -3.03 -12.18
CA LYS A 85 -8.49 -3.49 -11.81
C LYS A 85 -9.62 -2.57 -12.22
N TYR A 86 -9.34 -1.33 -12.63
CA TYR A 86 -10.33 -0.50 -13.32
C TYR A 86 -10.39 -0.93 -14.78
N GLN A 87 -11.34 -1.80 -15.11
CA GLN A 87 -11.45 -2.45 -16.42
C GLN A 87 -12.57 -1.88 -17.28
N ARG A 88 -13.51 -1.16 -16.67
CA ARG A 88 -14.71 -0.63 -17.33
C ARG A 88 -14.95 0.81 -16.88
N PRO A 89 -15.57 1.67 -17.73
CA PRO A 89 -15.96 3.03 -17.33
C PRO A 89 -16.78 3.10 -16.04
N LYS A 90 -17.61 2.08 -15.77
CA LYS A 90 -18.41 2.00 -14.53
C LYS A 90 -17.58 1.86 -13.25
N ASP A 91 -16.34 1.38 -13.35
CA ASP A 91 -15.45 1.19 -12.18
C ASP A 91 -14.96 2.54 -11.65
N PHE A 92 -15.04 3.60 -12.47
CA PHE A 92 -14.71 4.97 -12.11
C PHE A 92 -15.93 5.77 -11.63
N LYS A 93 -17.12 5.15 -11.59
CA LYS A 93 -18.33 5.84 -11.16
C LYS A 93 -18.17 6.26 -9.70
N ASN A 94 -18.43 7.53 -9.39
CA ASN A 94 -18.37 8.09 -8.04
C ASN A 94 -16.98 7.95 -7.40
N ILE A 95 -15.91 7.90 -8.21
CA ILE A 95 -14.54 7.81 -7.71
C ILE A 95 -14.19 9.07 -6.90
N GLU A 96 -14.75 10.21 -7.30
CA GLU A 96 -14.67 11.52 -6.67
C GLU A 96 -15.30 11.59 -5.28
N ASP A 97 -16.28 10.74 -4.99
CA ASP A 97 -16.96 10.68 -3.68
C ASP A 97 -16.12 9.98 -2.61
N SER A 98 -15.06 9.27 -3.01
CA SER A 98 -14.18 8.58 -2.08
C SER A 98 -13.31 9.55 -1.29
N ARG A 99 -13.30 9.39 0.04
CA ARG A 99 -12.38 10.10 0.95
C ARG A 99 -10.90 9.91 0.60
N HIS A 100 -10.52 8.82 -0.07
CA HIS A 100 -9.14 8.54 -0.44
C HIS A 100 -8.77 9.24 -1.76
N PHE A 101 -9.74 9.48 -2.64
CA PHE A 101 -9.49 10.16 -3.91
C PHE A 101 -9.05 11.62 -3.74
N SER A 102 -9.59 12.31 -2.72
CA SER A 102 -9.17 13.67 -2.39
C SER A 102 -7.72 13.74 -1.87
N GLN A 103 -7.21 12.65 -1.30
CA GLN A 103 -5.89 12.57 -0.67
C GLN A 103 -4.76 12.16 -1.61
N ILE A 104 -5.06 11.45 -2.70
CA ILE A 104 -4.03 11.06 -3.69
C ILE A 104 -3.54 12.28 -4.49
N SER A 105 -2.28 12.24 -4.90
CA SER A 105 -1.64 13.31 -5.67
C SER A 105 -2.27 13.51 -7.06
N ASN A 106 -1.98 14.66 -7.68
CA ASN A 106 -2.35 14.92 -9.07
C ASN A 106 -1.68 13.93 -10.05
N GLU A 107 -0.47 13.46 -9.76
CA GLU A 107 0.21 12.46 -10.58
C GLU A 107 -0.59 11.15 -10.62
N THR A 108 -1.05 10.67 -9.46
CA THR A 108 -1.86 9.45 -9.39
C THR A 108 -3.26 9.64 -9.99
N LYS A 109 -3.86 10.83 -9.84
CA LYS A 109 -5.11 11.18 -10.55
C LYS A 109 -4.93 11.14 -12.07
N ILE A 110 -3.77 11.59 -12.58
CA ILE A 110 -3.43 11.50 -14.01
C ILE A 110 -3.29 10.03 -14.44
N LYS A 111 -2.65 9.16 -13.63
CA LYS A 111 -2.58 7.71 -13.93
C LYS A 111 -3.98 7.09 -14.03
N LEU A 112 -4.90 7.44 -13.13
CA LEU A 112 -6.29 6.99 -13.19
C LEU A 112 -7.04 7.54 -14.42
N LEU A 113 -6.79 8.79 -14.82
CA LEU A 113 -7.36 9.37 -16.04
C LEU A 113 -6.88 8.66 -17.31
N TYR A 114 -5.59 8.36 -17.42
CA TYR A 114 -5.05 7.55 -18.51
C TYR A 114 -5.64 6.15 -18.53
N ARG A 115 -5.87 5.53 -17.36
CA ARG A 115 -6.56 4.25 -17.30
C ARG A 115 -8.00 4.35 -17.79
N LEU A 116 -8.73 5.42 -17.42
CA LEU A 116 -10.09 5.67 -17.89
C LEU A 116 -10.15 5.85 -19.41
N SER A 117 -9.21 6.59 -20.01
CA SER A 117 -9.18 6.75 -21.48
C SER A 117 -8.92 5.41 -22.17
N ALA A 118 -7.95 4.62 -21.69
CA ALA A 118 -7.64 3.30 -22.24
C ALA A 118 -8.85 2.35 -22.24
N VAL A 119 -9.62 2.28 -21.14
CA VAL A 119 -10.80 1.40 -21.07
C VAL A 119 -12.01 1.90 -21.86
N ARG A 120 -12.04 3.19 -22.26
CA ARG A 120 -13.08 3.74 -23.14
C ARG A 120 -12.81 3.43 -24.61
N HIS A 121 -11.54 3.39 -25.02
CA HIS A 121 -11.15 3.08 -26.40
C HIS A 121 -11.21 1.59 -26.75
N ASN A 122 -11.09 0.70 -25.77
CA ASN A 122 -11.21 -0.76 -25.98
C ASN A 122 -12.66 -1.26 -26.08
N ARG A 123 -13.59 -0.43 -26.57
CA ARG A 123 -15.02 -0.76 -26.74
C ARG A 123 -15.44 -0.71 -28.19
#